data_AF-A0A833N9U5-F1
#
_entry.id   AF-A0A833N9U5-F1
#
_cell.length_a   1.000
_cell.length_b   1.000
_cell.length_c   1.000
_cell.angle_alpha   90.00
_cell.angle_beta   90.00
_cell.angle_gamma   90.00
#
_symmetry.space_group_name_H-M   'P 1'
#
loop_
_entity.id
_entity.type
_entity.pdbx_description
1 polymer ?
#
loop_
_entity_poly.entity_id
_entity_poly.type
_entity_poly.pdbx_seq_one_letter_code
_entity_poly.pdbx_strand_id
1 'polypeptide(L)' 'MSERMIERDEATQNWLKDSQVNSIRSRIPPKGQLGPEDCQECGNDIPMKRREHGYELCVACAERRERNVGR' A
#
# COMPACT_ATOMS: atom_id res chain seq x y z
N MET A 1 -9.29 -34.79 20.60
CA MET A 1 -8.07 -33.95 20.63
C MET A 1 -7.79 -33.23 19.31
N SER A 2 -8.31 -33.70 18.17
CA SER A 2 -8.08 -33.10 16.85
C SER A 2 -8.83 -31.78 16.59
N GLU A 3 -10.07 -31.64 17.10
CA GLU A 3 -10.92 -30.47 16.78
C GLU A 3 -10.37 -29.16 17.37
N ARG A 4 -9.89 -29.16 18.62
CA ARG A 4 -9.27 -27.98 19.25
C ARG A 4 -7.95 -27.55 18.60
N MET A 5 -7.26 -28.45 17.90
CA MET A 5 -6.05 -28.11 17.15
C MET A 5 -6.42 -27.43 15.84
N ILE A 6 -7.43 -27.93 15.13
CA ILE A 6 -7.94 -27.34 13.88
C ILE A 6 -8.46 -25.91 14.11
N GLU A 7 -9.24 -25.67 15.17
CA GLU A 7 -9.76 -24.32 15.49
C GLU A 7 -8.65 -23.30 15.77
N ARG A 8 -7.55 -23.72 16.42
CA ARG A 8 -6.39 -22.85 16.69
C ARG A 8 -5.62 -22.53 15.41
N ASP A 9 -5.48 -23.51 14.52
CA ASP A 9 -4.82 -23.31 13.24
C ASP A 9 -5.63 -22.33 12.37
N GLU A 10 -6.95 -22.46 12.33
CA GLU A 10 -7.84 -21.53 11.61
C GLU A 10 -7.76 -20.10 12.16
N ALA A 11 -7.81 -19.92 13.48
CA ALA A 11 -7.66 -18.61 14.11
C ALA A 11 -6.31 -17.95 13.76
N THR A 12 -5.24 -18.74 13.77
CA THR A 12 -3.89 -18.28 13.40
C THR A 12 -3.83 -17.86 11.94
N GLN A 13 -4.43 -18.65 11.03
CA GLN A 13 -4.48 -18.31 9.61
C GLN A 13 -5.29 -17.03 9.35
N ASN A 14 -6.41 -16.84 10.03
CA ASN A 14 -7.20 -15.62 9.90
C ASN A 14 -6.42 -14.38 10.38
N TRP A 15 -5.72 -14.49 11.51
CA TRP A 15 -4.87 -13.40 12.00
C TRP A 15 -3.77 -13.03 11.00
N LEU A 16 -3.12 -14.03 10.39
CA LEU A 16 -2.09 -13.79 9.35
C LEU A 16 -2.67 -13.07 8.13
N LYS A 17 -3.87 -13.45 7.68
CA LYS A 17 -4.57 -12.79 6.57
C LYS A 17 -4.91 -11.34 6.92
N ASP A 18 -5.46 -11.09 8.09
CA ASP A 18 -5.81 -9.73 8.54
C ASP A 18 -4.58 -8.83 8.65
N SER A 19 -3.49 -9.37 9.19
CA SER A 19 -2.20 -8.68 9.27
C SER A 19 -1.68 -8.29 7.87
N GLN A 20 -1.75 -9.23 6.91
CA GLN A 20 -1.34 -8.95 5.53
C GLN A 20 -2.22 -7.88 4.86
N VAL A 21 -3.55 -7.96 5.03
CA VAL A 21 -4.49 -6.95 4.52
C VAL A 21 -4.19 -5.57 5.11
N ASN A 22 -3.92 -5.50 6.41
CA ASN A 22 -3.61 -4.23 7.07
C ASN A 22 -2.28 -3.64 6.59
N SER A 23 -1.26 -4.48 6.34
CA SER A 23 0.01 -4.04 5.74
C SER A 23 -0.15 -3.49 4.32
N ILE A 24 -1.10 -4.02 3.54
CA ILE A 24 -1.40 -3.48 2.20
C ILE A 24 -2.12 -2.13 2.34
N ARG A 25 -3.12 -2.04 3.22
CA ARG A 25 -3.88 -0.81 3.47
C ARG A 25 -3.00 0.35 3.95
N SER A 26 -2.00 0.07 4.79
CA SER A 26 -1.09 1.10 5.32
C SER A 26 -0.18 1.73 4.26
N ARG A 27 -0.07 1.14 3.06
CA ARG A 27 0.73 1.68 1.93
C ARG A 27 -0.06 2.66 1.06
N ILE A 28 -1.36 2.82 1.31
CA ILE A 28 -2.21 3.75 0.56
C ILE A 28 -2.20 5.10 1.30
N PRO A 29 -1.99 6.23 0.60
CA PRO A 29 -2.06 7.55 1.22
C PRO A 29 -3.42 7.79 1.92
N PRO A 30 -3.45 8.57 3.00
CA PRO A 30 -4.68 8.93 3.67
C PRO A 30 -5.60 9.72 2.73
N LYS A 31 -6.91 9.45 2.82
CA LYS A 31 -7.91 10.14 1.99
C LYS A 31 -8.00 11.62 2.38
N GLY A 32 -8.30 12.46 1.40
CA GLY A 32 -8.57 13.89 1.60
C GLY A 32 -7.31 14.76 1.69
N GLN A 33 -6.12 14.18 1.53
CA GLN A 33 -4.87 14.93 1.45
C GLN A 33 -4.43 15.06 0.00
N LEU A 34 -4.24 16.31 -0.46
CA LEU A 34 -3.67 16.58 -1.77
C LEU A 34 -2.16 16.32 -1.73
N GLY A 35 -1.67 15.53 -2.68
CA GLY A 35 -0.24 15.27 -2.89
C GLY A 35 0.51 16.49 -3.45
N PRO A 36 1.85 16.49 -3.36
CA PRO A 36 2.70 17.58 -3.82
C PRO A 36 2.58 17.82 -5.33
N GLU A 37 2.97 19.01 -5.80
CA GLU A 37 2.99 19.32 -7.23
C GLU A 37 4.11 18.55 -7.93
N ASP A 38 5.27 18.49 -7.27
CA ASP A 38 6.49 17.91 -7.80
C ASP A 38 6.78 16.53 -7.22
N CYS A 39 7.23 15.62 -8.09
CA CYS A 39 7.65 14.28 -7.71
C CYS A 39 8.86 14.33 -6.77
N GLN A 40 8.75 13.66 -5.62
CA GLN A 40 9.82 13.60 -4.62
C GLN A 40 11.10 12.86 -5.08
N GLU A 41 11.04 12.11 -6.18
CA GLU A 41 12.21 11.41 -6.74
C GLU A 41 12.89 12.16 -7.89
N CYS A 42 12.12 12.76 -8.80
CA CYS A 42 12.67 13.31 -10.05
C CYS A 42 12.35 14.79 -10.29
N GLY A 43 11.52 15.42 -9.45
CA GLY A 43 11.12 16.82 -9.60
C GLY A 43 10.14 17.11 -10.74
N ASN A 44 9.69 16.09 -11.49
CA ASN A 44 8.67 16.29 -12.53
C ASN A 44 7.27 16.48 -11.92
N ASP A 45 6.40 17.16 -12.66
CA ASP A 45 4.99 17.33 -12.30
C ASP A 45 4.27 15.99 -12.03
N ILE A 46 3.52 15.95 -10.93
CA ILE A 46 2.60 14.86 -10.61
C ILE A 46 1.22 15.19 -11.22
N PRO A 47 0.63 14.28 -12.02
CA PRO A 47 -0.71 14.49 -12.56
C PRO A 47 -1.74 14.77 -11.47
N MET A 48 -2.62 15.74 -11.70
CA MET A 48 -3.62 16.20 -10.74
C MET A 48 -4.45 15.05 -10.13
N LYS A 49 -4.91 14.10 -10.96
CA LYS A 49 -5.63 12.89 -10.49
C LYS A 49 -4.86 12.06 -9.47
N ARG A 50 -3.52 12.00 -9.56
CA ARG A 50 -2.70 11.30 -8.54
C ARG A 50 -2.54 12.14 -7.28
N ARG A 51 -2.44 13.45 -7.43
CA ARG A 51 -2.38 14.39 -6.30
C ARG A 51 -3.67 14.35 -5.49
N GLU A 52 -4.84 14.28 -6.12
CA GLU A 52 -6.14 14.12 -5.41
C GLU A 52 -6.19 12.86 -4.52
N HIS A 53 -5.36 11.87 -4.83
CA HIS A 53 -5.21 10.64 -4.08
C HIS A 53 -3.99 10.63 -3.14
N GLY A 54 -3.35 11.78 -2.91
CA GLY A 54 -2.25 11.94 -1.96
C GLY A 54 -0.94 11.28 -2.38
N TYR A 55 -0.75 10.94 -3.66
CA TYR A 55 0.50 10.32 -4.11
C TYR A 55 1.64 11.34 -4.23
N GLU A 56 2.84 10.91 -3.82
CA GLU A 56 4.05 11.75 -3.75
C GLU A 56 5.00 11.55 -4.95
N LEU A 57 4.72 10.58 -5.81
CA LEU A 57 5.53 10.24 -6.97
C LEU A 57 4.76 10.47 -8.28
N CYS A 58 5.48 10.79 -9.36
CA CYS A 58 4.93 10.74 -10.71
C CYS A 58 4.74 9.26 -11.15
N VAL A 59 3.97 9.04 -12.23
CA VAL A 59 3.60 7.68 -12.68
C VAL A 59 4.83 6.84 -12.96
N ALA A 60 5.80 7.39 -13.71
CA ALA A 60 7.01 6.67 -14.09
C ALA A 60 7.88 6.25 -12.88
N CYS A 61 8.05 7.12 -11.88
CA CYS A 61 8.81 6.78 -10.67
C CYS A 61 8.08 5.70 -9.85
N ALA A 62 6.76 5.81 -9.73
CA ALA A 62 5.96 4.81 -9.03
C ALA A 62 6.04 3.43 -9.71
N GLU A 63 5.89 3.36 -11.03
CA GLU A 63 6.00 2.10 -11.79
C GLU A 63 7.39 1.47 -11.66
N ARG A 64 8.45 2.28 -11.76
CA ARG A 64 9.83 1.82 -11.56
C ARG A 64 10.04 1.25 -10.16
N ARG A 65 9.52 1.91 -9.13
CA ARG A 65 9.61 1.44 -7.74
C ARG A 65 8.85 0.14 -7.53
N GLU A 66 7.62 0.06 -8.05
CA GLU A 66 6.77 -1.13 -7.96
C GLU A 66 7.42 -2.35 -8.62
N ARG A 67 8.08 -2.19 -9.77
CA ARG A 67 8.79 -3.28 -10.47
C ARG A 67 10.07 -3.74 -9.76
N ASN A 68 10.81 -2.84 -9.13
CA ASN A 68 12.15 -3.15 -8.60
C ASN A 68 12.14 -3.64 -7.15
N VAL A 69 11.26 -3.10 -6.32
CA VAL A 69 11.29 -3.33 -4.86
C VAL A 69 10.01 -4.01 -4.36
N GLY A 70 8.95 -4.01 -5.19
CA GLY A 70 7.60 -4.09 -4.66
C GLY A 70 7.25 -2.78 -3.95
N ARG A 71 5.96 -2.51 -3.80
CA ARG A 71 5.49 -1.26 -3.18
C ARG A 71 5.54 -1.31 -1.67
#